data_AF-A0A7J7QIK8-F1
#
_entry.id   AF-A0A7J7QIK8-F1
#
_cell.length_a   1.000
_cell.length_b   1.000
_cell.length_c   1.000
_cell.angle_alpha   90.00
_cell.angle_beta   90.00
_cell.angle_gamma   90.00
#
_symmetry.space_group_name_H-M   'P 1'
#
loop_
_entity.id
_entity.type
_entity.pdbx_description
1 polymer ?
#
loop_
_entity_poly.entity_id
_entity_poly.type
_entity_poly.pdbx_seq_one_letter_code
_entity_poly.pdbx_strand_id
1 'polypeptide(L)'
;MTSTDVGIDHGTLYHLVQQDIWQQCKDSAHAYFPPTYEADGFIHLTKEAQLLLGVANHFYTQVPGTFLVLAIDSAKLSSKQVVFEAAAPVGDQRPLEGQQLFPHLFGTIDFAAVCAELPVERAADGTFLAIPGLPAQ
;
A
#
# COMPACT_ATOMS: atom_id res chain seq x y z
N MET A 1 -6.65 -17.79 13.16
CA MET A 1 -5.86 -17.10 14.20
C MET A 1 -5.28 -15.88 13.52
N THR A 2 -5.84 -14.69 13.75
CA THR A 2 -5.23 -13.43 13.33
C THR A 2 -4.14 -13.11 14.35
N SER A 3 -2.87 -13.13 13.94
CA SER A 3 -1.78 -12.69 14.82
C SER A 3 -1.74 -11.17 14.78
N THR A 4 -2.09 -10.53 15.89
CA THR A 4 -1.91 -9.09 16.05
C THR A 4 -0.47 -8.85 16.47
N ASP A 5 0.42 -8.71 15.50
CA ASP A 5 1.84 -8.48 15.74
C ASP A 5 2.10 -7.00 16.04
N VAL A 6 1.77 -6.58 17.27
CA VAL A 6 2.13 -5.22 17.73
C VAL A 6 3.63 -5.16 17.98
N GLY A 7 4.33 -4.30 17.24
CA GLY A 7 5.75 -4.01 17.47
C GLY A 7 6.76 -4.99 16.87
N ILE A 8 6.34 -5.87 15.95
CA ILE A 8 7.27 -6.73 15.19
C ILE A 8 7.81 -5.98 13.96
N ASP A 9 9.11 -6.12 13.71
CA ASP A 9 9.71 -5.73 12.43
C ASP A 9 9.32 -6.76 11.36
N HIS A 10 8.50 -6.33 10.41
CA HIS A 10 8.07 -7.11 9.26
C HIS A 10 8.98 -6.91 8.05
N GLY A 11 10.12 -6.22 8.18
CA GLY A 11 10.98 -5.79 7.08
C GLY A 11 10.30 -4.77 6.18
N THR A 12 10.62 -4.81 4.87
CA THR A 12 9.99 -3.93 3.88
C THR A 12 8.54 -4.35 3.59
N LEU A 13 7.63 -3.40 3.66
CA LEU A 13 6.23 -3.47 3.21
C LEU A 13 6.01 -2.49 2.07
N TYR A 14 4.98 -2.71 1.26
CA TYR A 14 4.70 -1.90 0.08
C TYR A 14 3.30 -1.32 0.12
N HIS A 15 3.14 -0.07 -0.33
CA HIS A 15 1.85 0.59 -0.47
C HIS A 15 1.74 1.27 -1.83
N LEU A 16 0.66 1.02 -2.56
CA LEU A 16 0.35 1.73 -3.80
C LEU A 16 -0.42 3.01 -3.47
N VAL A 17 0.03 4.15 -4.00
CA VAL A 17 -0.55 5.46 -3.73
C VAL A 17 -0.68 6.31 -5.00
N GLN A 18 -1.68 7.20 -5.06
CA GLN A 18 -1.72 8.26 -6.05
C GLN A 18 -0.66 9.33 -5.73
N GLN A 19 0.24 9.58 -6.68
CA GLN A 19 1.41 10.45 -6.50
C GLN A 19 1.03 11.84 -5.96
N ASP A 20 -0.02 12.45 -6.50
CA ASP A 20 -0.42 13.81 -6.13
C ASP A 20 -0.88 13.89 -4.68
N ILE A 21 -1.62 12.89 -4.20
CA ILE A 21 -2.08 12.82 -2.81
C ILE A 21 -0.88 12.67 -1.88
N TRP A 22 0.01 11.73 -2.20
CA TRP A 22 1.22 11.50 -1.41
C TRP A 22 2.08 12.76 -1.30
N GLN A 23 2.33 13.42 -2.44
CA GLN A 23 3.16 14.61 -2.49
C GLN A 23 2.50 15.79 -1.76
N GLN A 24 1.19 15.97 -1.91
CA GLN A 24 0.46 17.00 -1.18
C GLN A 24 0.54 16.81 0.34
N CYS A 25 0.38 15.58 0.83
CA CYS A 25 0.54 15.27 2.26
C CYS A 25 1.97 15.58 2.73
N LYS A 26 2.99 15.18 1.96
CA LYS A 26 4.40 15.48 2.25
C LYS A 26 4.69 16.97 2.33
N ASP A 27 4.30 17.72 1.30
CA ASP A 27 4.61 19.15 1.17
C ASP A 27 3.95 19.99 2.26
N SER A 28 2.77 19.56 2.71
CA SER A 28 2.00 20.23 3.76
C SER A 28 2.28 19.68 5.16
N ALA A 29 3.10 18.63 5.29
CA ALA A 29 3.35 17.89 6.53
C ALA A 29 2.08 17.36 7.22
N HIS A 30 1.04 17.06 6.44
CA HIS A 30 -0.18 16.41 6.94
C HIS A 30 -0.03 14.89 6.92
N ALA A 31 -0.64 14.22 7.89
CA ALA A 31 -0.69 12.76 7.92
C ALA A 31 -1.34 12.21 6.64
N TYR A 32 -0.78 11.11 6.14
CA TYR A 32 -1.25 10.46 4.92
C TYR A 32 -2.31 9.40 5.25
N PHE A 33 -3.46 9.51 4.59
CA PHE A 33 -4.48 8.47 4.56
C PHE A 33 -4.93 8.27 3.11
N PRO A 34 -5.06 7.00 2.65
CA PRO A 34 -5.58 6.73 1.30
C PRO A 34 -7.05 7.17 1.17
N PRO A 35 -7.54 7.43 -0.05
CA PRO A 35 -8.93 7.85 -0.28
C PRO A 35 -10.00 6.92 0.31
N THR A 36 -9.70 5.62 0.47
CA THR A 36 -10.63 4.62 1.02
C THR A 36 -10.52 4.45 2.53
N TYR A 37 -9.64 5.18 3.22
CA TYR A 37 -9.36 4.95 4.64
C TYR A 37 -10.59 5.07 5.54
N GLU A 38 -11.51 6.00 5.27
CA GLU A 38 -12.73 6.15 6.07
C GLU A 38 -13.67 4.93 5.93
N ALA A 39 -13.69 4.28 4.76
CA ALA A 39 -14.49 3.09 4.51
C ALA A 39 -13.80 1.82 5.04
N ASP A 40 -12.49 1.72 4.84
CA ASP A 40 -11.72 0.51 5.12
C ASP A 40 -11.28 0.45 6.60
N GLY A 41 -10.95 1.59 7.21
CA GLY A 41 -10.47 1.71 8.60
C GLY A 41 -8.98 1.39 8.80
N PHE A 42 -8.25 1.08 7.72
CA PHE A 42 -6.81 0.79 7.73
C PHE A 42 -6.18 1.07 6.35
N ILE A 43 -4.84 1.12 6.31
CA ILE A 43 -4.07 1.21 5.08
C ILE A 43 -3.68 -0.19 4.62
N HIS A 44 -4.10 -0.55 3.40
CA HIS A 44 -3.69 -1.79 2.74
C HIS A 44 -2.21 -1.75 2.37
N LEU A 45 -1.44 -2.70 2.87
CA LEU A 45 -0.05 -2.93 2.51
C LEU A 45 0.10 -4.28 1.80
N THR A 46 1.24 -4.50 1.15
CA THR A 46 1.61 -5.76 0.53
C THR A 46 3.02 -6.13 1.00
N LYS A 47 3.24 -7.40 1.35
CA LYS A 47 4.57 -7.87 1.77
C LYS A 47 5.38 -8.38 0.57
N GLU A 48 4.73 -9.13 -0.29
CA GLU A 48 5.28 -9.78 -1.47
C GLU A 48 5.21 -8.85 -2.68
N ALA A 49 6.34 -8.33 -3.12
CA ALA A 49 6.42 -7.30 -4.16
C ALA A 49 5.78 -7.75 -5.48
N GLN A 50 5.89 -9.02 -5.84
CA GLN A 50 5.30 -9.61 -7.04
C GLN A 50 3.77 -9.55 -7.09
N LEU A 51 3.09 -9.40 -5.94
CA LEU A 51 1.64 -9.29 -5.88
C LEU A 51 1.13 -7.90 -6.26
N LEU A 52 2.00 -6.87 -6.19
CA LEU A 52 1.60 -5.47 -6.34
C LEU A 52 0.89 -5.18 -7.66
N LEU A 53 1.39 -5.69 -8.79
CA LEU A 53 0.74 -5.47 -10.09
C LEU A 53 -0.62 -6.14 -10.18
N GLY A 54 -0.78 -7.33 -9.57
CA GLY A 54 -2.07 -8.03 -9.51
C GLY A 54 -3.09 -7.26 -8.67
N VAL A 55 -2.68 -6.82 -7.48
CA VAL A 55 -3.47 -5.95 -6.60
C VAL A 55 -3.85 -4.66 -7.33
N ALA A 56 -2.88 -4.01 -7.98
CA ALA A 56 -3.09 -2.76 -8.68
C ALA A 56 -4.12 -2.88 -9.81
N ASN A 57 -3.99 -3.95 -10.62
CA ASN A 57 -4.88 -4.20 -11.74
C ASN A 57 -6.28 -4.66 -11.32
N HIS A 58 -6.42 -5.26 -10.15
CA HIS A 58 -7.74 -5.61 -9.62
C HIS A 58 -8.49 -4.38 -9.11
N PHE A 59 -7.81 -3.51 -8.35
CA PHE A 59 -8.48 -2.43 -7.61
C PHE A 59 -8.51 -1.06 -8.29
N TYR A 60 -7.45 -0.70 -9.03
CA TYR A 60 -7.18 0.71 -9.33
C TYR A 60 -7.12 1.05 -10.83
N THR A 61 -7.45 0.11 -11.73
CA THR A 61 -7.39 0.36 -13.19
C THR A 61 -8.23 1.55 -13.63
N GLN A 62 -9.42 1.72 -13.02
CA GLN A 62 -10.34 2.82 -13.31
C GLN A 62 -10.01 4.12 -12.55
N VAL A 63 -8.99 4.11 -11.67
CA VAL A 63 -8.57 5.31 -10.94
C VAL A 63 -7.56 6.08 -11.80
N PRO A 64 -7.85 7.34 -12.18
CA PRO A 64 -6.97 8.12 -13.03
C PRO A 64 -5.75 8.66 -12.25
N GLY A 65 -4.76 9.14 -13.01
CA GLY A 65 -3.58 9.80 -12.47
C GLY A 65 -2.35 8.91 -12.37
N THR A 66 -1.28 9.51 -11.84
CA THR A 66 0.03 8.87 -11.66
C THR A 66 0.08 8.15 -10.32
N PHE A 67 0.70 6.98 -10.30
CA PHE A 67 0.85 6.15 -9.11
C PHE A 67 2.31 5.95 -8.75
N LEU A 68 2.55 5.75 -7.46
CA LEU A 68 3.81 5.32 -6.88
C LEU A 68 3.59 4.07 -6.03
N VAL A 69 4.64 3.26 -5.89
CA VAL A 69 4.75 2.28 -4.80
C VAL A 69 5.73 2.82 -3.77
N LEU A 70 5.25 2.96 -2.54
CA LEU A 70 6.09 3.27 -1.38
C LEU A 70 6.69 1.97 -0.85
N ALA A 71 8.01 1.90 -0.74
CA ALA A 71 8.70 0.87 0.03
C ALA A 71 8.91 1.37 1.46
N ILE A 72 8.29 0.71 2.42
CA ILE A 72 8.16 1.15 3.81
C ILE A 72 8.96 0.23 4.71
N ASP A 73 9.87 0.79 5.50
CA ASP A 73 10.55 0.10 6.58
C ASP A 73 9.62 0.01 7.80
N SER A 74 9.06 -1.17 8.04
CA SER A 74 8.09 -1.37 9.11
C SER A 74 8.67 -1.11 10.52
N ALA A 75 9.99 -1.23 10.71
CA ALA A 75 10.63 -0.89 11.97
C ALA A 75 10.55 0.61 12.29
N LYS A 76 10.31 1.47 11.29
CA LYS A 76 10.18 2.93 11.44
C LYS A 76 8.74 3.43 11.58
N LEU A 77 7.74 2.58 11.37
CA LEU A 77 6.33 2.97 11.53
C LEU A 77 6.03 3.31 12.99
N SER A 78 5.43 4.47 13.24
CA SER A 78 5.03 4.92 14.59
C SER A 78 3.76 4.23 15.09
N SER A 79 2.84 3.90 14.19
CA SER A 79 1.53 3.33 14.56
C SER A 79 1.63 1.88 15.08
N LYS A 80 2.76 1.18 14.86
CA LYS A 80 3.15 -0.18 15.34
C LYS A 80 2.06 -1.28 15.29
N GLN A 81 0.95 -1.04 14.61
CA GLN A 81 -0.22 -1.90 14.51
C GLN A 81 -0.37 -2.36 13.06
N VAL A 82 0.47 -3.30 12.68
CA VAL A 82 0.36 -4.02 11.41
C VAL A 82 -0.24 -5.39 11.73
N VAL A 83 -1.35 -5.75 11.06
CA VAL A 83 -2.00 -7.04 11.25
C VAL A 83 -2.06 -7.75 9.91
N PHE A 84 -1.60 -9.00 9.86
CA PHE A 84 -1.68 -9.82 8.65
C PHE A 84 -3.02 -10.58 8.62
N GLU A 85 -3.89 -10.21 7.69
CA GLU A 85 -5.24 -10.75 7.57
C GLU A 85 -5.54 -11.17 6.14
N ALA A 86 -6.63 -11.91 5.92
CA ALA A 86 -7.09 -12.20 4.56
C ALA A 86 -7.36 -10.90 3.79
N ALA A 87 -7.28 -10.96 2.47
CA ALA A 87 -7.58 -9.82 1.61
C ALA A 87 -8.94 -9.19 1.98
N ALA A 88 -8.93 -7.88 2.21
CA ALA A 88 -10.12 -7.09 2.52
C ALA A 88 -10.62 -6.33 1.29
N PRO A 89 -11.89 -5.89 1.29
CA PRO A 89 -12.39 -4.94 0.31
C PRO A 89 -11.53 -3.67 0.26
N VAL A 90 -11.51 -3.01 -0.89
CA VAL A 90 -10.92 -1.67 -1.06
C VAL A 90 -12.05 -0.73 -1.46
N GLY A 91 -12.54 0.07 -0.52
CA GLY A 91 -13.82 0.77 -0.66
C GLY A 91 -14.93 -0.23 -1.01
N ASP A 92 -15.68 0.05 -2.08
CA ASP A 92 -16.80 -0.81 -2.52
C ASP A 92 -16.36 -2.03 -3.35
N GLN A 93 -15.06 -2.20 -3.60
CA GLN A 93 -14.56 -3.28 -4.45
C GLN A 93 -14.31 -4.57 -3.67
N ARG A 94 -14.73 -5.71 -4.25
CA ARG A 94 -14.59 -7.03 -3.63
C ARG A 94 -13.12 -7.42 -3.44
N PRO A 95 -12.78 -8.11 -2.33
CA PRO A 95 -11.42 -8.55 -2.05
C PRO A 95 -10.91 -9.54 -3.10
N LEU A 96 -9.59 -9.69 -3.15
CA LEU A 96 -8.95 -10.80 -3.87
C LEU A 96 -9.30 -12.13 -3.21
N GLU A 97 -9.59 -13.16 -4.00
CA GLU A 97 -9.77 -14.51 -3.49
C GLU A 97 -8.42 -15.18 -3.21
N GLY A 98 -8.32 -15.92 -2.12
CA GLY A 98 -7.11 -16.68 -1.80
C GLY A 98 -6.88 -16.86 -0.31
N GLN A 99 -5.77 -17.52 0.02
CA GLN A 99 -5.30 -17.73 1.41
C GLN A 99 -4.13 -16.81 1.77
N GLN A 100 -3.69 -15.95 0.82
CA GLN A 100 -2.64 -14.98 1.07
C GLN A 100 -3.08 -14.00 2.16
N LEU A 101 -2.20 -13.75 3.12
CA LEU A 101 -2.39 -12.72 4.12
C LEU A 101 -1.73 -11.42 3.66
N PHE A 102 -2.43 -10.32 3.85
CA PHE A 102 -1.97 -8.97 3.53
C PHE A 102 -1.81 -8.17 4.83
N PRO A 103 -0.74 -7.38 4.95
CA PRO A 103 -0.57 -6.48 6.09
C PRO A 103 -1.56 -5.31 6.00
N HIS A 104 -2.32 -5.09 7.06
CA HIS A 104 -3.17 -3.92 7.27
C HIS A 104 -2.55 -3.04 8.35
N LEU A 105 -2.27 -1.78 8.02
CA LEU A 105 -1.72 -0.79 8.95
C LEU A 105 -2.85 0.07 9.53
N PHE A 106 -3.05 -0.02 10.84
CA PHE A 106 -4.00 0.81 11.58
C PHE A 106 -3.31 2.10 12.02
N GLY A 107 -3.49 3.17 11.24
CA GLY A 107 -2.84 4.46 11.45
C GLY A 107 -2.41 5.11 10.14
N THR A 108 -1.33 5.90 10.20
CA THR A 108 -0.75 6.61 9.04
C THR A 108 0.59 6.00 8.66
N ILE A 109 1.02 6.23 7.42
CA ILE A 109 2.40 5.99 7.00
C ILE A 109 3.25 7.20 7.41
N ASP A 110 4.29 6.99 8.20
CA ASP A 110 5.29 8.01 8.50
C ASP A 110 6.15 8.27 7.24
N PHE A 111 6.32 9.54 6.85
CA PHE A 111 7.18 9.88 5.70
C PHE A 111 8.61 9.37 5.86
N ALA A 112 9.13 9.39 7.10
CA ALA A 112 10.46 8.89 7.43
C ALA A 112 10.57 7.35 7.40
N ALA A 113 9.45 6.63 7.40
CA ALA A 113 9.43 5.18 7.23
C ALA A 113 9.53 4.76 5.75
N VAL A 114 9.30 5.68 4.80
CA VAL A 114 9.43 5.39 3.37
C VAL A 114 10.90 5.43 2.97
N CYS A 115 11.42 4.28 2.55
CA CYS A 115 12.80 4.11 2.10
C CYS A 115 12.96 4.30 0.59
N ALA A 116 11.90 4.10 -0.20
CA ALA A 116 11.89 4.40 -1.63
C ALA A 116 10.48 4.72 -2.12
N GLU A 117 10.42 5.60 -3.13
CA GLU A 117 9.22 5.92 -3.90
C GLU A 117 9.46 5.42 -5.32
N LEU A 118 8.82 4.31 -5.68
CA LEU A 118 9.03 3.63 -6.95
C LEU A 118 7.97 4.08 -7.96
N PRO A 119 8.36 4.52 -9.16
CA PRO A 119 7.39 4.89 -10.19
C PRO A 119 6.58 3.67 -10.64
N VAL A 120 5.38 3.92 -11.14
CA VAL A 120 4.49 2.90 -11.71
C VAL A 120 4.21 3.23 -13.16
N GLU A 121 4.49 2.27 -14.05
CA GLU A 121 4.18 2.39 -15.46
C GLU A 121 2.74 1.91 -15.72
N ARG A 122 1.99 2.72 -16.47
CA ARG A 122 0.58 2.43 -16.82
C ARG A 122 0.35 2.51 -18.33
N ALA A 123 -0.53 1.65 -18.82
CA ALA A 123 -1.08 1.76 -20.16
C ALA A 123 -2.16 2.85 -20.24
N ALA A 124 -2.49 3.26 -21.47
CA ALA A 124 -3.51 4.26 -21.73
C ALA A 124 -4.93 3.85 -21.26
N ASP A 125 -5.19 2.55 -21.14
CA ASP A 125 -6.46 2.00 -20.63
C ASP A 125 -6.50 1.89 -19.09
N GLY A 126 -5.44 2.32 -18.41
CA GLY A 126 -5.32 2.30 -16.96
C GLY A 126 -4.66 1.04 -16.38
N THR A 127 -4.33 0.04 -17.22
CA THR A 127 -3.61 -1.18 -16.80
C THR A 127 -2.25 -0.83 -16.20
N PHE A 128 -1.91 -1.43 -15.06
CA PHE A 128 -0.62 -1.33 -14.39
C PHE A 128 0.35 -2.34 -15.02
N LEU A 129 1.45 -1.84 -15.60
CA LEU A 129 2.37 -2.62 -16.43
C LEU A 129 3.62 -3.06 -15.67
N ALA A 130 4.26 -2.13 -14.97
CA ALA A 130 5.53 -2.37 -14.30
C ALA A 130 5.75 -1.40 -13.13
N ILE A 131 6.65 -1.79 -12.23
CA ILE A 131 7.14 -0.95 -11.13
C ILE A 131 8.68 -0.96 -11.22
N PRO A 132 9.30 -0.05 -12.00
CA PRO A 132 10.75 0.02 -12.11
C PRO A 132 11.41 0.23 -10.74
N GLY A 133 12.49 -0.53 -10.47
CA GLY A 133 13.22 -0.46 -9.21
C GLY A 133 12.61 -1.31 -8.08
N LEU A 134 11.53 -2.05 -8.34
CA LEU A 134 11.04 -3.06 -7.42
C LEU A 134 12.06 -4.22 -7.33
N PRO A 135 12.51 -4.61 -6.13
CA PRO A 135 13.48 -5.68 -5.99
C PRO A 135 12.90 -7.00 -6.51
N ALA A 136 13.69 -7.71 -7.33
CA ALA A 136 13.41 -9.11 -7.63
C ALA A 136 13.54 -9.90 -6.33
N GLN A 137 12.50 -10.64 -5.94
CA GLN A 137 12.54 -11.57 -4.82
C GLN A 137 12.95 -12.96 -5.31
#